data_AF-A0A7J3TE53-F1
#
_entry.id   AF-A0A7J3TE53-F1
#
_cell.length_a   1.000
_cell.length_b   1.000
_cell.length_c   1.000
_cell.angle_alpha   90.00
_cell.angle_beta   90.00
_cell.angle_gamma   90.00
#
_symmetry.space_group_name_H-M   'P 1'
#
loop_
_entity.id
_entity.type
_entity.pdbx_description
1 polymer ?
#
loop_
_entity_poly.entity_id
_entity_poly.type
_entity_poly.pdbx_seq_one_letter_code
_entity_poly.pdbx_strand_id
1 'polypeptide(L)'
;MNDIVEYGLREAYKSMKSMDKLAQIDPMIEWESLRPLMKDLYRNDTIKGGRPDIDEIVMIKTLFLQSMYNLPDESMEKELYNRIDFRNFLHYPEIIPDSRTIWLFRRDYHQRERIRSYGNIYGRIWRIMALL
;
A
#
# COMPACT_ATOMS: atom_id res chain seq x y z
N MET A 1 8.35 -5.13 -16.23
CA MET A 1 9.20 -4.79 -17.39
C MET A 1 10.10 -3.65 -16.92
N ASN A 2 11.43 -3.84 -16.85
CA ASN A 2 12.35 -2.83 -16.29
C ASN A 2 12.52 -1.68 -17.29
N ASP A 3 11.73 -0.62 -17.12
CA ASP A 3 11.76 0.60 -17.92
C ASP A 3 12.93 1.52 -17.49
N ILE A 4 13.48 2.29 -18.43
CA ILE A 4 14.51 3.32 -18.19
C ILE A 4 14.05 4.29 -17.09
N VAL A 5 12.74 4.58 -17.04
CA VAL A 5 12.13 5.40 -16.00
C VAL A 5 12.31 4.78 -14.62
N GLU A 6 12.05 3.48 -14.47
CA GLU A 6 12.21 2.78 -13.19
C GLU A 6 13.68 2.74 -12.75
N TYR A 7 14.59 2.48 -13.69
CA TYR A 7 16.03 2.55 -13.42
C TYR A 7 16.43 3.96 -12.94
N GLY A 8 16.00 5.01 -13.64
CA GLY A 8 16.28 6.40 -13.26
C GLY A 8 15.74 6.75 -11.87
N LEU A 9 14.53 6.29 -11.54
CA LEU A 9 13.95 6.47 -10.21
C LEU A 9 14.76 5.72 -9.13
N ARG A 10 15.21 4.49 -9.40
CA ARG A 10 16.02 3.72 -8.44
C ARG A 10 17.38 4.38 -8.22
N GLU A 11 18.02 4.90 -9.26
CA GLU A 11 19.28 5.64 -9.12
C GLU A 11 19.08 6.96 -8.36
N ALA A 12 18.05 7.74 -8.69
CA ALA A 12 17.73 8.98 -7.96
C ALA A 12 17.47 8.69 -6.47
N TYR A 13 16.78 7.58 -6.17
CA TYR A 13 16.48 7.17 -4.80
C TYR A 13 17.74 6.91 -3.96
N LYS A 14 18.81 6.35 -4.54
CA LYS A 14 20.07 6.07 -3.81
C LYS A 14 20.63 7.32 -3.15
N SER A 15 20.48 8.50 -3.78
CA SER A 15 21.01 9.76 -3.24
C SER A 15 20.33 10.23 -1.96
N MET A 16 19.08 9.81 -1.71
CA MET A 16 18.27 10.24 -0.57
C MET A 16 17.92 9.11 0.41
N LYS A 17 18.36 7.87 0.14
CA LYS A 17 18.06 6.68 0.93
C LYS A 17 18.36 6.84 2.43
N SER A 18 19.41 7.57 2.79
CA SER A 18 19.79 7.80 4.20
C SER A 18 18.77 8.65 4.97
N MET A 19 17.96 9.45 4.28
CA MET A 19 16.93 10.30 4.86
C MET A 19 15.54 9.64 4.85
N ASP A 20 15.41 8.49 4.19
CA ASP A 20 14.14 7.78 4.05
C ASP A 20 13.83 6.94 5.30
N LYS A 21 12.85 7.42 6.08
CA LYS A 21 12.34 6.71 7.26
C LYS A 21 11.51 5.48 6.86
N LEU A 22 10.84 5.50 5.72
CA LEU A 22 10.03 4.37 5.26
C LEU A 22 10.90 3.16 4.94
N ALA A 23 12.12 3.38 4.43
CA ALA A 23 13.09 2.30 4.23
C ALA A 23 13.58 1.65 5.53
N GLN A 24 13.50 2.35 6.66
CA GLN A 24 13.80 1.79 7.98
C GLN A 24 12.61 0.99 8.52
N ILE A 25 11.39 1.48 8.29
CA ILE A 25 10.13 0.86 8.75
C ILE A 25 9.79 -0.40 7.94
N ASP A 26 9.99 -0.39 6.62
CA ASP A 26 9.61 -1.47 5.71
C ASP A 26 10.06 -2.86 6.16
N PRO A 27 11.34 -3.10 6.54
CA PRO A 27 11.79 -4.41 6.99
C PRO A 27 11.31 -4.80 8.41
N MET A 28 10.76 -3.87 9.19
CA MET A 28 10.30 -4.13 10.56
C MET A 28 8.91 -4.76 10.59
N ILE A 29 8.21 -4.79 9.45
CA ILE A 29 6.83 -5.26 9.33
C ILE A 29 6.80 -6.48 8.42
N GLU A 30 6.29 -7.59 8.94
CA GLU A 30 6.02 -8.78 8.13
C GLU A 30 4.74 -8.58 7.31
N TRP A 31 4.83 -7.80 6.23
CA TRP A 31 3.68 -7.40 5.39
C TRP A 31 2.88 -8.60 4.87
N GLU A 32 3.56 -9.67 4.48
CA GLU A 32 2.93 -10.89 3.97
C GLU A 32 1.99 -11.55 4.99
N SER A 33 2.27 -11.43 6.29
CA SER A 33 1.38 -11.92 7.34
C SER A 33 0.02 -11.22 7.36
N LEU A 34 -0.09 -10.04 6.73
CA LEU A 34 -1.32 -9.26 6.60
C LEU A 34 -2.11 -9.60 5.34
N ARG A 35 -1.50 -10.26 4.33
CA ARG A 35 -2.17 -10.66 3.08
C ARG A 35 -3.45 -11.48 3.31
N PRO A 36 -3.50 -12.46 4.25
CA PRO A 36 -4.72 -13.23 4.51
C PRO A 36 -5.91 -12.39 5.00
N LEU A 37 -5.67 -11.20 5.58
CA LEU A 37 -6.73 -10.28 5.97
C LEU A 37 -7.44 -9.66 4.74
N MET A 38 -6.77 -9.66 3.59
CA MET A 38 -7.19 -8.96 2.37
C MET A 38 -7.48 -9.89 1.18
N LYS A 39 -7.01 -11.14 1.23
CA LYS A 39 -7.09 -12.11 0.13
C LYS A 39 -8.50 -12.31 -0.45
N ASP A 40 -9.54 -12.19 0.39
CA ASP A 40 -10.91 -12.36 -0.07
C ASP A 40 -11.53 -11.06 -0.60
N LEU A 41 -10.91 -9.88 -0.42
CA LEU A 41 -11.43 -8.58 -0.88
C LEU A 41 -11.37 -8.45 -2.40
N TYR A 42 -10.36 -9.07 -3.01
CA TYR A 42 -10.10 -9.01 -4.46
C TYR A 42 -10.68 -10.18 -5.26
N ARG A 43 -11.37 -11.14 -4.63
CA ARG A 43 -12.02 -12.23 -5.38
C ARG A 43 -13.15 -11.70 -6.28
N ASN A 44 -12.78 -11.27 -7.47
CA ASN A 44 -13.65 -11.26 -8.63
C ASN A 44 -13.76 -12.71 -9.12
N ASP A 45 -14.64 -13.50 -8.51
CA ASP A 45 -15.03 -14.83 -9.00
C ASP A 45 -15.92 -14.72 -10.27
N THR A 46 -15.78 -13.64 -11.04
CA THR A 46 -16.62 -13.31 -12.18
C THR A 46 -15.91 -13.65 -13.49
N ILE A 47 -16.56 -14.50 -14.29
CA ILE A 47 -16.13 -14.97 -15.62
C ILE A 47 -15.93 -13.82 -16.64
N LYS A 48 -16.30 -12.58 -16.29
CA LYS A 48 -16.13 -11.38 -17.09
C LYS A 48 -14.98 -10.56 -16.52
N GLY A 49 -13.87 -10.52 -17.27
CA GLY A 49 -12.61 -9.85 -16.88
C GLY A 49 -12.78 -8.49 -16.22
N GLY A 50 -11.92 -8.25 -15.23
CA GLY A 50 -11.72 -6.97 -14.54
C GLY A 50 -10.26 -6.51 -14.66
N ARG A 51 -10.00 -5.28 -14.19
CA ARG A 51 -8.64 -4.72 -14.04
C ARG A 51 -7.78 -5.72 -13.26
N PRO A 52 -6.49 -5.94 -13.64
CA PRO A 52 -5.61 -6.82 -12.87
C PRO A 52 -5.66 -6.41 -11.41
N ASP A 53 -5.84 -7.38 -10.52
CA ASP A 53 -5.85 -7.11 -9.09
C ASP A 53 -4.49 -6.51 -8.73
N ILE A 54 -4.50 -5.29 -8.20
CA ILE A 54 -3.31 -4.69 -7.60
C ILE A 54 -2.92 -5.59 -6.43
N ASP A 55 -1.64 -5.92 -6.31
CA ASP A 55 -1.14 -6.77 -5.23
C ASP A 55 -1.64 -6.27 -3.86
N GLU A 56 -2.19 -7.17 -3.05
CA GLU A 56 -2.80 -6.78 -1.77
C GLU A 56 -1.81 -6.11 -0.83
N ILE A 57 -0.51 -6.44 -0.92
CA ILE A 57 0.55 -5.79 -0.13
C ILE A 57 0.75 -4.35 -0.57
N VAL A 58 0.66 -4.05 -1.86
CA VAL A 58 0.72 -2.66 -2.36
C VAL A 58 -0.41 -1.87 -1.71
N MET A 59 -1.63 -2.44 -1.68
CA MET A 59 -2.81 -1.78 -1.14
C MET A 59 -2.75 -1.62 0.38
N ILE A 60 -2.27 -2.63 1.11
CA ILE A 60 -2.01 -2.54 2.55
C ILE A 60 -0.99 -1.44 2.84
N LYS A 61 0.13 -1.41 2.10
CA LYS A 61 1.16 -0.38 2.27
C LYS A 61 0.64 1.01 1.87
N THR A 62 -0.23 1.13 0.87
CA THR A 62 -0.90 2.39 0.53
C THR A 62 -1.78 2.88 1.68
N LEU A 63 -2.58 2.02 2.31
CA LEU A 63 -3.38 2.40 3.48
C LEU A 63 -2.50 2.75 4.70
N PHE A 64 -1.36 2.07 4.86
CA PHE A 64 -0.37 2.40 5.88
C PHE A 64 0.18 3.82 5.67
N LEU A 65 0.63 4.14 4.45
CA LEU A 65 1.08 5.49 4.10
C LEU A 65 -0.03 6.53 4.32
N GLN A 66 -1.25 6.21 3.91
CA GLN A 66 -2.40 7.09 4.08
C GLN A 66 -2.63 7.43 5.56
N SER A 67 -2.53 6.43 6.44
CA SER A 67 -2.66 6.60 7.90
C SER A 67 -1.47 7.35 8.51
N MET A 68 -0.25 7.07 8.06
CA MET A 68 0.97 7.66 8.62
C MET A 68 1.10 9.16 8.30
N TYR A 69 0.68 9.54 7.09
CA TYR A 69 0.77 10.92 6.60
C TYR A 69 -0.56 11.68 6.66
N ASN A 70 -1.64 11.03 7.15
CA ASN A 70 -2.99 11.59 7.25
C ASN A 70 -3.49 12.20 5.92
N LEU A 71 -3.35 11.44 4.83
CA LEU A 71 -3.66 11.92 3.48
C LEU A 71 -5.07 11.51 3.03
N PRO A 72 -5.84 12.40 2.38
CA PRO A 72 -7.03 12.03 1.62
C PRO A 72 -6.69 11.10 0.45
N ASP A 73 -7.68 10.39 -0.10
CA ASP A 73 -7.47 9.44 -1.22
C ASP A 73 -6.84 10.11 -2.46
N GLU A 74 -7.33 11.29 -2.84
CA GLU A 74 -6.83 12.05 -3.99
C GLU A 74 -5.38 12.53 -3.76
N SER A 75 -5.07 12.99 -2.55
CA SER A 75 -3.70 13.38 -2.20
C SER A 75 -2.79 12.17 -2.16
N MET A 76 -3.26 11.03 -1.65
CA MET A 76 -2.50 9.79 -1.62
C MET A 76 -2.11 9.35 -3.03
N GLU A 77 -3.07 9.30 -3.96
CA GLU A 77 -2.80 9.02 -5.38
C GLU A 77 -1.71 9.95 -5.94
N LYS A 78 -1.87 11.27 -5.75
CA LYS A 78 -0.89 12.26 -6.21
C LYS A 78 0.50 12.04 -5.62
N GLU A 79 0.59 11.75 -4.32
CA GLU A 79 1.87 11.50 -3.66
C GLU A 79 2.51 10.18 -4.11
N LEU A 80 1.73 9.13 -4.41
CA LEU A 80 2.28 7.90 -5.01
C LEU A 80 2.97 8.15 -6.36
N TYR A 81 2.49 9.13 -7.12
CA TYR A 81 3.16 9.54 -8.36
C TYR A 81 4.39 10.41 -8.12
N ASN A 82 4.36 11.32 -7.15
CA ASN A 82 5.37 12.36 -6.99
C ASN A 82 6.53 11.99 -6.04
N ARG A 83 6.27 11.13 -5.06
CA ARG A 83 7.23 10.81 -4.00
C ARG A 83 7.98 9.53 -4.29
N ILE A 84 9.27 9.67 -4.50
CA ILE A 84 10.16 8.55 -4.81
C ILE A 84 10.37 7.60 -3.63
N ASP A 85 10.30 8.11 -2.39
CA ASP A 85 10.32 7.31 -1.17
C ASP A 85 9.04 6.48 -1.02
N PHE A 86 7.89 7.02 -1.41
CA PHE A 86 6.64 6.26 -1.45
C PHE A 86 6.69 5.14 -2.50
N ARG A 87 7.16 5.47 -3.71
CA ARG A 87 7.35 4.46 -4.77
C ARG A 87 8.34 3.37 -4.35
N ASN A 88 9.44 3.76 -3.71
CA ASN A 88 10.40 2.80 -3.18
C ASN A 88 9.78 1.92 -2.08
N PHE A 89 9.02 2.50 -1.15
CA PHE A 89 8.32 1.74 -0.10
C PHE A 89 7.31 0.72 -0.67
N LEU A 90 6.64 1.06 -1.77
CA LEU A 90 5.75 0.15 -2.51
C LEU A 90 6.48 -0.82 -3.46
N HIS A 91 7.81 -0.78 -3.50
CA HIS A 91 8.66 -1.60 -4.37
C HIS A 91 8.41 -1.40 -5.88
N TYR A 92 8.04 -0.17 -6.27
CA TYR A 92 7.81 0.23 -7.66
C TYR A 92 6.78 -0.66 -8.38
N PRO A 93 5.52 -0.68 -7.93
CA PRO A 93 4.50 -1.53 -8.52
C PRO A 93 4.20 -1.08 -9.96
N GLU A 94 3.85 -2.04 -10.82
CA GLU A 94 3.48 -1.77 -12.21
C GLU A 94 2.21 -0.91 -12.30
N ILE A 95 1.27 -1.09 -11.37
CA ILE A 95 0.03 -0.35 -11.28
C ILE A 95 0.00 0.43 -9.96
N ILE A 96 -0.08 1.76 -10.06
CA ILE A 96 -0.33 2.64 -8.92
C ILE A 96 -1.84 2.71 -8.68
N PRO A 97 -2.31 2.50 -7.44
CA PRO A 97 -3.73 2.59 -7.14
C PRO A 97 -4.21 4.04 -7.25
N ASP A 98 -5.28 4.24 -8.01
CA ASP A 98 -6.00 5.52 -8.04
C ASP A 98 -6.86 5.70 -6.78
N SER A 99 -7.22 6.95 -6.50
CA SER A 99 -8.03 7.35 -5.33
C SER A 99 -9.32 6.54 -5.19
N ARG A 100 -9.99 6.22 -6.30
CA ARG A 100 -11.19 5.38 -6.28
C ARG A 100 -10.89 3.95 -5.86
N THR A 101 -9.78 3.38 -6.31
CA THR A 101 -9.32 2.04 -5.94
C THR A 101 -8.96 1.99 -4.46
N ILE A 102 -8.25 3.00 -3.94
CA ILE A 102 -7.94 3.14 -2.51
C ILE A 102 -9.24 3.20 -1.69
N TRP A 103 -10.19 4.04 -2.10
CA TRP A 103 -11.48 4.19 -1.43
C TRP A 103 -12.28 2.88 -1.39
N LEU A 104 -12.43 2.20 -2.55
CA LEU A 104 -13.16 0.94 -2.65
C LEU A 104 -12.55 -0.12 -1.73
N PHE A 105 -11.22 -0.24 -1.75
CA PHE A 105 -10.50 -1.20 -0.93
C PHE A 105 -10.71 -0.93 0.58
N ARG A 106 -10.55 0.33 1.02
CA ARG A 106 -10.78 0.70 2.42
C ARG A 106 -12.22 0.45 2.86
N ARG A 107 -13.20 0.80 2.01
CA ARG A 107 -14.63 0.58 2.29
C ARG A 107 -14.93 -0.90 2.45
N ASP A 108 -14.47 -1.72 1.52
CA ASP A 108 -14.76 -3.16 1.51
C ASP A 108 -14.08 -3.86 2.69
N TYR A 109 -12.86 -3.42 3.06
CA TYR A 109 -12.19 -3.85 4.27
C TYR A 109 -13.02 -3.57 5.54
N HIS A 110 -13.43 -2.32 5.76
CA HIS A 110 -14.23 -1.96 6.95
C HIS A 110 -15.57 -2.67 7.00
N GLN A 111 -16.23 -2.86 5.86
CA GLN A 111 -17.48 -3.61 5.80
C GLN A 111 -17.26 -5.05 6.29
N ARG A 112 -16.13 -5.67 5.96
CA ARG A 112 -15.82 -7.04 6.38
C ARG A 112 -15.31 -7.14 7.80
N GLU A 113 -14.52 -6.19 8.29
CA GLU A 113 -14.14 -6.11 9.71
C GLU A 113 -15.38 -6.14 10.60
N ARG A 114 -16.40 -5.34 10.24
CA ARG A 114 -17.67 -5.28 10.97
C ARG A 114 -18.41 -6.62 11.01
N ILE A 115 -18.27 -7.44 9.96
CA ILE A 115 -18.99 -8.73 9.82
C ILE A 115 -18.22 -9.88 10.48
N ARG A 116 -16.89 -9.94 10.33
CA ARG A 116 -16.07 -11.09 10.73
C ARG A 116 -15.22 -10.85 11.98
N SER A 117 -15.26 -9.64 12.55
CA SER A 117 -14.47 -9.25 13.73
C SER A 117 -12.97 -9.55 13.61
N TYR A 118 -12.43 -9.43 12.38
CA TYR A 118 -10.98 -9.50 12.16
C TYR A 118 -10.30 -8.42 13.00
N GLY A 119 -9.19 -8.76 13.65
CA GLY A 119 -8.41 -7.79 14.41
C GLY A 119 -8.05 -6.59 13.53
N ASN A 120 -8.28 -5.38 14.05
CA ASN A 120 -8.20 -4.16 13.26
C ASN A 120 -6.81 -3.97 12.65
N ILE A 121 -6.68 -3.87 11.32
CA ILE A 121 -5.41 -3.62 10.64
C ILE A 121 -4.80 -2.29 11.09
N TYR A 122 -5.61 -1.26 11.29
CA TYR A 122 -5.18 0.00 11.88
C TYR A 122 -4.74 -0.20 13.32
N GLY A 123 -5.37 -1.10 14.09
CA GLY A 123 -4.92 -1.45 15.43
C GLY A 123 -3.59 -2.20 15.46
N ARG A 124 -3.35 -3.10 14.49
CA ARG A 124 -2.07 -3.81 14.32
C ARG A 124 -0.97 -2.87 13.83
N ILE A 125 -1.25 -2.07 12.81
CA ILE A 125 -0.38 -1.00 12.31
C ILE A 125 -0.04 -0.03 13.43
N TRP A 126 -1.03 0.44 14.19
CA TRP A 126 -0.82 1.39 15.28
C TRP A 126 0.00 0.80 16.42
N ARG A 127 -0.19 -0.48 16.76
CA ARG A 127 0.69 -1.18 17.72
C ARG A 127 2.12 -1.25 17.23
N ILE A 128 2.33 -1.51 15.93
CA ILE A 128 3.68 -1.53 15.36
C ILE A 128 4.27 -0.12 15.39
N MET A 129 3.52 0.89 14.95
CA MET A 129 3.93 2.30 14.97
C MET A 129 4.22 2.83 16.39
N ALA A 130 3.56 2.29 17.42
CA ALA A 130 3.82 2.64 18.82
C ALA A 130 5.09 1.99 19.39
N LEU A 131 5.66 0.99 18.70
CA LEU A 131 6.89 0.30 19.07
C LEU A 131 8.12 0.78 18.26
N LEU A 132 7.91 1.69 17.32
CA LEU A 132 8.91 2.34 16.47
C LEU A 132 9.17 3.77 16.93
#